data_AF-A0A9E7GUT7-F1
#
_entry.id   AF-A0A9E7GUT7-F1
#
_cell.length_a   1.000
_cell.length_b   1.000
_cell.length_c   1.000
_cell.angle_alpha   90.00
_cell.angle_beta   90.00
_cell.angle_gamma   90.00
#
_symmetry.space_group_name_H-M   'P 1'
#
loop_
_entity.id
_entity.type
_entity.pdbx_description
1 polymer ?
#
loop_
_entity_poly.entity_id
_entity_poly.type
_entity_poly.pdbx_seq_one_letter_code
_entity_poly.pdbx_strand_id
1 'polypeptide(L)' 'MKGHSSIIIKNLLHVYSGFDDMEVLVDVGGSDGATLQMITSKHPHIKGINYDLPYVISSAQPMPDLP' A
#
# COMPACT_ATOMS: atom_id res chain seq x y z
N MET A 1 11.09 -2.70 -10.89
CA MET A 1 11.10 -1.83 -9.69
C MET A 1 10.72 -2.54 -8.37
N LYS A 2 10.20 -3.78 -8.36
CA LYS A 2 9.74 -4.44 -7.12
C LYS A 2 10.83 -4.62 -6.04
N GLY A 3 12.09 -4.86 -6.43
CA GLY A 3 13.19 -5.13 -5.51
C GLY A 3 13.60 -3.94 -4.63
N HIS A 4 13.94 -2.79 -5.24
CA HIS A 4 14.47 -1.64 -4.50
C HIS A 4 13.43 -0.90 -3.65
N SER A 5 12.20 -0.74 -4.15
CA SER A 5 11.13 -0.07 -3.39
C SER A 5 10.74 -0.84 -2.12
N SER A 6 10.85 -2.17 -2.13
CA SER A 6 10.47 -3.00 -0.98
C SER A 6 11.34 -2.79 0.27
N ILE A 7 12.64 -2.48 0.10
CA ILE A 7 13.55 -2.25 1.22
C ILE A 7 13.22 -0.92 1.91
N ILE A 8 12.94 0.12 1.13
CA ILE A 8 12.62 1.45 1.64
C ILE A 8 11.32 1.41 2.45
N ILE A 9 10.26 0.78 1.92
CA ILE A 9 8.97 0.68 2.62
C ILE A 9 9.08 -0.16 3.89
N LYS A 10 9.86 -1.25 3.89
CA LYS A 10 10.12 -2.02 5.12
C LYS A 10 10.78 -1.17 6.22
N ASN A 11 11.79 -0.39 5.86
CA ASN A 11 12.46 0.49 6.82
C ASN A 11 11.53 1.62 7.30
N LEU A 12 10.76 2.22 6.39
CA LEU A 12 9.75 3.22 6.73
C LEU A 12 8.76 2.67 7.77
N LEU A 13 8.16 1.51 7.47
CA LEU A 13 7.23 0.86 8.38
C LEU A 13 7.85 0.50 9.73
N HIS A 14 9.18 0.34 9.82
CA HIS A 14 9.86 0.06 11.08
C HIS A 14 10.00 1.31 11.97
N VAL A 15 10.22 2.49 11.38
CA VAL A 15 10.55 3.71 12.12
C VAL A 15 9.42 4.73 12.21
N TYR A 16 8.41 4.62 11.34
CA TYR A 16 7.29 5.57 11.26
C TYR A 16 6.01 4.95 11.81
N SER A 17 5.45 5.58 12.84
CA SER A 17 4.21 5.17 13.52
C SER A 17 2.97 5.93 13.07
N GLY A 18 3.07 6.81 12.07
CA GLY A 18 1.93 7.64 11.66
C GLY A 18 0.78 6.88 10.99
N PHE A 19 0.92 5.56 10.81
CA PHE A 19 -0.14 4.67 10.33
C PHE A 19 -0.91 3.97 11.46
N ASP A 20 -0.46 4.06 12.72
CA ASP A 20 -0.96 3.21 13.81
C ASP A 20 -2.45 3.44 14.17
N ASP A 21 -2.93 4.68 14.03
CA ASP A 21 -4.31 5.09 14.35
C ASP A 21 -5.10 5.55 13.11
N MET A 22 -4.64 5.17 11.91
CA MET A 22 -5.26 5.61 10.65
C MET A 22 -6.43 4.69 10.28
N GLU A 23 -7.57 5.25 9.88
CA GLU A 23 -8.69 4.44 9.41
C GLU A 23 -8.64 4.18 7.90
N VAL A 24 -8.22 5.18 7.11
CA VAL A 24 -8.23 5.13 5.64
C VAL A 24 -6.94 5.71 5.10
N LEU A 25 -6.29 4.99 4.18
CA LEU A 25 -5.10 5.42 3.45
C LEU A 25 -5.35 5.40 1.94
N VAL A 26 -5.07 6.51 1.27
CA VAL A 26 -5.12 6.62 -0.19
C VAL A 26 -3.69 6.72 -0.75
N ASP A 27 -3.29 5.76 -1.57
CA ASP A 27 -2.00 5.74 -2.26
C ASP A 27 -2.18 6.34 -3.67
N VAL A 28 -1.78 7.60 -3.85
CA VAL A 28 -1.93 8.35 -5.11
C VAL A 28 -0.73 8.09 -6.01
N GLY A 29 -0.97 7.60 -7.22
CA GLY A 29 0.08 7.10 -8.11
C GLY A 29 0.65 5.76 -7.63
N GLY A 30 -0.16 4.98 -6.91
CA GLY A 30 0.25 3.73 -6.26
C GLY A 30 0.52 2.57 -7.24
N SER A 31 0.32 2.77 -8.55
CA SER A 31 0.65 1.81 -9.60
C SER A 31 -0.02 0.44 -9.37
N ASP A 32 0.75 -0.65 -9.28
CA ASP A 32 0.23 -1.99 -9.01
C ASP A 32 -0.20 -2.22 -7.54
N GLY A 33 -0.12 -1.19 -6.69
CA GLY A 33 -0.59 -1.22 -5.31
C GLY A 33 0.35 -1.91 -4.31
N ALA A 34 1.58 -2.26 -4.72
CA ALA A 34 2.50 -3.02 -3.87
C ALA A 34 2.87 -2.29 -2.55
N THR A 35 3.05 -0.97 -2.60
CA THR A 35 3.35 -0.16 -1.40
C THR A 35 2.18 -0.19 -0.42
N LEU A 36 0.97 0.14 -0.90
CA LEU A 36 -0.24 0.09 -0.11
C LEU A 36 -0.46 -1.29 0.52
N GLN A 37 -0.27 -2.37 -0.25
CA GLN A 37 -0.36 -3.74 0.26
C GLN A 37 0.60 -4.00 1.42
N MET A 38 1.85 -3.51 1.34
CA MET A 38 2.81 -3.68 2.43
C MET A 38 2.37 -2.92 3.69
N ILE A 39 1.80 -1.73 3.55
CA ILE A 39 1.30 -0.93 4.67
C ILE A 39 0.09 -1.61 5.32
N THR A 40 -0.93 -1.97 4.54
CA THR A 40 -2.15 -2.61 5.06
C THR A 40 -1.88 -4.02 5.60
N SER A 41 -0.87 -4.73 5.10
CA SER A 41 -0.46 -6.03 5.67
C SER A 41 0.11 -5.89 7.09
N LYS A 42 0.72 -4.74 7.41
CA LYS A 42 1.21 -4.44 8.76
C LYS A 42 0.13 -3.81 9.65
N HIS A 43 -0.76 -3.04 9.05
CA HIS A 43 -1.85 -2.32 9.73
C HIS A 43 -3.20 -2.77 9.15
N PRO A 44 -3.69 -3.98 9.50
CA PRO A 44 -4.87 -4.58 8.88
C PRO A 44 -6.17 -3.82 9.18
N HIS A 45 -6.18 -2.93 10.18
CA HIS A 45 -7.30 -2.05 10.47
C HIS A 45 -7.48 -0.92 9.43
N ILE A 46 -6.45 -0.62 8.63
CA ILE A 46 -6.50 0.44 7.62
C ILE A 46 -7.26 -0.04 6.39
N LYS A 47 -8.28 0.72 6.00
CA LYS A 47 -8.88 0.59 4.67
C LYS A 47 -7.98 1.27 3.63
N GLY A 48 -7.31 0.46 2.82
CA GLY A 48 -6.45 0.94 1.72
C GLY A 48 -7.24 1.25 0.44
N ILE A 49 -6.89 2.36 -0.23
CA ILE A 49 -7.40 2.74 -1.55
C ILE A 49 -6.20 3.02 -2.47
N ASN A 50 -6.00 2.19 -3.49
CA ASN A 50 -5.02 2.46 -4.54
C ASN A 50 -5.64 3.36 -5.60
N TYR A 51 -5.02 4.50 -5.90
CA TYR A 51 -5.55 5.48 -6.85
C TYR A 51 -4.50 5.82 -7.92
N ASP A 52 -4.84 5.56 -9.18
CA ASP A 52 -3.99 5.82 -10.33
C ASP A 52 -4.86 6.06 -11.58
N LEU A 53 -4.23 6.29 -12.73
CA LEU A 53 -4.91 6.45 -14.01
C LEU A 53 -5.75 5.21 -14.35
N PRO A 54 -6.90 5.37 -15.05
CA PRO A 54 -7.80 4.25 -15.32
C PRO A 54 -7.12 3.03 -15.98
N TYR A 55 -6.22 3.27 -16.94
CA TYR A 55 -5.52 2.18 -17.62
C TYR A 55 -4.54 1.43 -16.70
N VAL A 56 -3.95 2.12 -15.72
CA VAL A 56 -3.06 1.51 -14.72
C VAL A 56 -3.88 0.62 -13.79
N ILE A 57 -4.95 1.14 -13.20
CA ILE A 57 -5.82 0.40 -12.29
C ILE A 57 -6.46 -0.81 -12.99
N SER A 58 -6.89 -0.66 -14.26
CA SER A 58 -7.48 -1.76 -15.03
C SER A 58 -6.54 -2.95 -15.25
N SER A 59 -5.22 -2.73 -15.16
CA SER A 59 -4.19 -3.76 -15.32
C SER A 59 -3.63 -4.26 -13.99
N ALA A 60 -4.02 -3.66 -12.86
CA ALA A 60 -3.59 -4.06 -11.53
C ALA A 60 -4.28 -5.36 -11.10
N GLN A 61 -3.58 -6.17 -10.31
CA GLN A 61 -4.19 -7.35 -9.70
C GLN A 61 -5.01 -6.92 -8.48
N PRO A 62 -6.17 -7.57 -8.22
CA PRO A 62 -6.87 -7.39 -6.95
C PRO A 62 -5.93 -7.70 -5.79
N MET A 63 -5.92 -6.81 -4.78
CA MET A 63 -5.24 -7.13 -3.52
C MET A 63 -6.07 -8.19 -2.79
N PRO A 64 -5.44 -9.23 -2.23
CA PRO A 64 -6.16 -10.20 -1.40
C PRO A 64 -6.81 -9.49 -0.23
N ASP A 65 -8.03 -9.88 0.13
CA ASP A 65 -8.62 -9.50 1.40
C ASP A 65 -7.70 -10.03 2.52
N LEU A 66 -7.10 -9.11 3.28
CA LEU A 66 -6.32 -9.46 4.46
C LEU A 66 -7.30 -9.85 5.59
N PRO A 67 -7.00 -10.90 6.37
CA PRO A 67 -7.87 -11.38 7.44
C PRO A 67 -8.03 -10.39 8.60
#